data_AF-A0A9D1TZG6-F1
#
_entry.id   AF-A0A9D1TZG6-F1
#
_cell.length_a   1.000
_cell.length_b   1.000
_cell.length_c   1.000
_cell.angle_alpha   90.00
_cell.angle_beta   90.00
_cell.angle_gamma   90.00
#
_symmetry.space_group_name_H-M   'P 1'
#
loop_
_entity.id
_entity.type
_entity.pdbx_description
1 polymer ?
#
loop_
_entity_poly.entity_id
_entity_poly.type
_entity_poly.pdbx_seq_one_letter_code
_entity_poly.pdbx_strand_id
1 'polypeptide(L)'
;MTMEEMYDSLLENAKNPDRTVYNRFRSGIGQHIEETVLALAPDDPGALLPLNYSERMDYIDARPCRYHSIVQLKNIYDEFNKRSASYCARR
;
A
#
# COMPACT_ATOMS: atom_id res chain seq x y z
N MET A 1 0.66 13.92 -8.12
CA MET A 1 1.70 12.88 -8.03
C MET A 1 1.00 11.53 -8.03
N THR A 2 1.47 10.61 -8.85
CA THR A 2 1.07 9.19 -8.86
C THR A 2 1.67 8.45 -7.66
N MET A 3 1.25 7.20 -7.43
CA MET A 3 1.84 6.35 -6.37
C MET A 3 3.35 6.14 -6.58
N GLU A 4 3.77 5.90 -7.82
CA GLU A 4 5.20 5.71 -8.15
C GLU A 4 5.99 7.00 -7.92
N GLU A 5 5.49 8.16 -8.37
CA GLU A 5 6.14 9.45 -8.14
C GLU A 5 6.27 9.80 -6.65
N MET A 6 5.26 9.43 -5.84
CA MET A 6 5.33 9.61 -4.38
C MET A 6 6.37 8.67 -3.76
N TYR A 7 6.45 7.42 -4.21
CA TYR A 7 7.43 6.46 -3.73
C TYR A 7 8.87 6.90 -4.05
N ASP A 8 9.14 7.27 -5.30
CA ASP A 8 10.46 7.74 -5.74
C ASP A 8 10.90 8.97 -4.96
N SER A 9 10.02 9.96 -4.81
CA SER A 9 10.29 11.16 -4.01
C SER A 9 10.62 10.85 -2.54
N LEU A 10 9.93 9.88 -1.94
CA LEU A 10 10.20 9.44 -0.56
C LEU A 10 11.53 8.68 -0.43
N LEU A 11 11.92 7.91 -1.45
CA LEU A 11 13.20 7.21 -1.47
C LEU A 11 14.39 8.15 -1.67
N GLU A 12 14.30 9.08 -2.60
CA GLU A 12 15.32 10.10 -2.84
C GLU A 12 15.61 10.91 -1.56
N ASN A 13 14.57 11.16 -0.78
CA ASN A 13 14.64 11.89 0.48
C ASN A 13 14.61 10.97 1.71
N ALA A 14 15.02 9.70 1.61
CA ALA A 14 14.89 8.70 2.68
C ALA A 14 15.50 9.11 4.04
N LYS A 15 16.50 9.99 4.06
CA LYS A 15 17.10 10.53 5.30
C LYS A 15 16.18 11.52 6.03
N ASN A 16 15.35 12.24 5.29
CA ASN A 16 14.34 13.17 5.83
C ASN A 16 13.12 13.22 4.90
N PRO A 17 12.27 12.18 4.89
CA PRO A 17 11.16 12.09 3.95
C PRO A 17 10.11 13.16 4.23
N ASP A 18 9.52 13.73 3.18
CA ASP A 18 8.40 14.66 3.33
C ASP A 18 7.19 13.93 3.96
N ARG A 19 6.79 14.38 5.15
CA ARG A 19 5.69 13.78 5.89
C ARG A 19 4.36 13.88 5.18
N THR A 20 4.12 14.96 4.45
CA THR A 20 2.90 15.19 3.67
C THR A 20 2.82 14.20 2.52
N VAL A 21 3.92 14.02 1.80
CA VAL A 21 4.01 13.02 0.71
C VAL A 21 3.81 11.61 1.28
N TYR A 22 4.46 11.30 2.40
CA TYR A 22 4.30 10.00 3.07
C TYR A 22 2.85 9.72 3.49
N ASN A 23 2.19 10.69 4.12
CA ASN A 23 0.80 10.53 4.55
C ASN A 23 -0.14 10.34 3.35
N ARG A 24 0.06 11.09 2.26
CA ARG A 24 -0.72 10.92 1.02
C ARG A 24 -0.49 9.55 0.39
N PHE A 25 0.75 9.09 0.36
CA PHE A 25 1.10 7.76 -0.13
C PHE A 25 0.43 6.65 0.70
N ARG A 26 0.56 6.70 2.03
CA ARG A 26 -0.06 5.73 2.96
C ARG A 26 -1.58 5.72 2.84
N SER A 27 -2.23 6.89 2.89
CA SER A 27 -3.69 6.97 2.80
C SER A 27 -4.22 6.55 1.43
N GLY A 28 -3.53 6.94 0.36
CA GLY A 28 -3.94 6.57 -0.98
C GLY A 28 -3.80 5.07 -1.28
N ILE A 29 -2.78 4.40 -0.73
CA ILE A 29 -2.69 2.93 -0.79
C ILE A 29 -3.85 2.30 -0.02
N GLY A 30 -4.14 2.78 1.19
CA GLY A 30 -5.27 2.28 1.99
C GLY A 30 -6.60 2.40 1.26
N GLN A 31 -6.88 3.59 0.69
CA GLN A 31 -8.10 3.86 -0.07
C GLN A 31 -8.21 2.97 -1.31
N HIS A 32 -7.14 2.82 -2.09
CA HIS A 32 -7.12 1.95 -3.26
C HIS A 32 -7.45 0.49 -2.92
N ILE A 33 -6.90 -0.01 -1.81
CA ILE A 33 -7.18 -1.37 -1.31
C ILE A 33 -8.65 -1.50 -0.92
N GLU A 34 -9.14 -0.59 -0.09
CA GLU A 34 -10.52 -0.60 0.40
C GLU A 34 -11.54 -0.56 -0.75
N GLU A 35 -11.41 0.41 -1.66
CA GLU A 35 -12.32 0.57 -2.79
C GLU A 35 -12.30 -0.65 -3.72
N THR A 36 -11.11 -1.18 -4.01
CA THR A 36 -10.96 -2.36 -4.89
C THR A 36 -11.53 -3.62 -4.24
N VAL A 37 -11.33 -3.82 -2.94
CA VAL A 37 -11.90 -4.94 -2.19
C VAL A 37 -13.43 -4.88 -2.21
N LEU A 38 -14.00 -3.71 -1.91
CA LEU A 38 -15.45 -3.49 -1.94
C LEU A 38 -16.03 -3.77 -3.33
N ALA A 39 -15.32 -3.42 -4.40
CA ALA A 39 -15.77 -3.62 -5.77
C ALA A 39 -15.68 -5.08 -6.25
N LEU A 40 -14.59 -5.79 -5.92
CA LEU A 40 -14.27 -7.10 -6.51
C LEU A 40 -14.63 -8.29 -5.62
N ALA A 41 -14.44 -8.15 -4.31
CA ALA A 41 -14.62 -9.23 -3.33
C ALA A 41 -15.23 -8.73 -2.01
N PRO A 42 -16.44 -8.13 -2.04
CA PRO A 42 -17.08 -7.60 -0.84
C PRO A 42 -17.34 -8.67 0.22
N ASP A 43 -17.61 -9.91 -0.21
CA ASP A 43 -17.92 -11.04 0.67
C ASP A 43 -16.68 -11.87 1.08
N ASP A 44 -15.53 -11.66 0.41
CA ASP A 44 -14.27 -12.32 0.75
C ASP A 44 -13.05 -11.39 0.55
N PRO A 45 -12.88 -10.39 1.42
CA PRO A 45 -11.74 -9.48 1.38
C PRO A 45 -10.38 -10.20 1.44
N GLY A 46 -10.33 -11.33 2.16
CA GLY A 46 -9.10 -12.10 2.38
C GLY A 46 -8.47 -12.63 1.09
N ALA A 47 -9.27 -12.87 0.05
CA ALA A 47 -8.77 -13.30 -1.26
C ALA A 47 -7.87 -12.25 -1.94
N LEU A 48 -8.08 -10.97 -1.65
CA LEU A 48 -7.37 -9.86 -2.29
C LEU A 48 -6.30 -9.23 -1.41
N LEU A 49 -6.49 -9.27 -0.08
CA LEU A 49 -5.56 -8.63 0.85
C LEU A 49 -4.14 -9.20 0.73
N PRO A 50 -3.11 -8.35 0.87
CA PRO A 50 -1.72 -8.79 0.97
C PRO A 50 -1.48 -9.71 2.18
N LEU A 51 -0.43 -10.52 2.10
CA LEU A 51 -0.04 -11.39 3.21
C LEU A 51 0.31 -10.56 4.45
N ASN A 52 -0.23 -10.97 5.61
CA ASN A 52 -0.04 -10.32 6.91
C ASN A 52 -0.33 -8.81 6.85
N TYR A 53 -1.39 -8.43 6.12
CA TYR A 53 -1.70 -7.04 5.83
C TYR A 53 -1.84 -6.21 7.12
N SER A 54 -2.59 -6.72 8.11
CA SER A 54 -2.80 -6.01 9.38
C SER A 54 -1.48 -5.77 10.11
N GLU A 55 -0.68 -6.82 10.31
CA GLU A 55 0.59 -6.72 11.05
C GLU A 55 1.59 -5.81 10.35
N ARG A 56 1.60 -5.82 9.02
CA ARG A 56 2.47 -4.93 8.23
C ARG A 56 2.02 -3.48 8.32
N MET A 57 0.70 -3.22 8.28
CA MET A 57 0.16 -1.87 8.47
C MET A 57 0.42 -1.35 9.89
N ASP A 58 0.26 -2.19 10.92
CA ASP A 58 0.58 -1.84 12.32
C ASP A 58 2.05 -1.46 12.48
N TYR A 59 2.96 -2.23 11.86
CA TYR A 59 4.39 -1.93 11.84
C TYR A 59 4.69 -0.58 11.17
N ILE A 60 4.07 -0.31 10.02
CA ILE A 60 4.24 0.93 9.26
C ILE A 60 3.78 2.13 10.08
N ASP A 61 2.58 2.03 10.69
CA ASP A 61 1.97 3.10 11.45
C ASP A 61 2.73 3.39 12.76
N ALA A 62 3.36 2.39 13.37
CA ALA A 62 4.25 2.57 14.52
C ALA A 62 5.57 3.26 14.17
N ARG A 63 5.99 3.26 12.90
CA ARG A 63 7.30 3.76 12.45
C ARG A 63 7.20 4.58 11.16
N PRO A 64 6.43 5.66 11.15
CA PRO A 64 6.15 6.37 9.93
C PRO A 64 7.39 7.15 9.44
N CYS A 65 7.48 7.39 8.12
CA CYS A 65 8.64 8.02 7.47
C CYS A 65 10.00 7.31 7.69
N ARG A 66 10.03 6.08 8.18
CA ARG A 66 11.25 5.26 8.15
C ARG A 66 11.37 4.62 6.78
N TYR A 67 12.61 4.49 6.29
CA TYR A 67 12.92 3.83 5.01
C TYR A 67 12.20 2.48 4.87
N HIS A 68 12.30 1.62 5.88
CA HIS A 68 11.63 0.32 5.87
C HIS A 68 10.10 0.43 5.76
N SER A 69 9.48 1.42 6.38
CA SER A 69 8.02 1.63 6.29
C SER A 69 7.60 2.13 4.91
N ILE A 70 8.41 2.98 4.27
CA ILE A 70 8.19 3.46 2.89
C ILE A 70 8.24 2.27 1.91
N VAL A 71 9.28 1.44 2.03
CA VAL A 71 9.45 0.23 1.20
C VAL A 71 8.33 -0.79 1.47
N GLN A 72 7.95 -1.01 2.73
CA GLN A 72 6.87 -1.94 3.07
C GLN A 72 5.52 -1.47 2.52
N LEU A 73 5.22 -0.17 2.55
CA LEU A 73 4.01 0.38 1.91
C LEU A 73 3.98 0.09 0.41
N LYS A 74 5.09 0.31 -0.30
CA LYS A 74 5.17 -0.02 -1.74
C LYS A 74 4.97 -1.51 -2.01
N ASN A 75 5.60 -2.36 -1.21
CA ASN A 75 5.45 -3.81 -1.33
C ASN A 75 4.00 -4.26 -1.11
N ILE A 76 3.29 -3.65 -0.15
CA ILE A 76 1.85 -3.90 0.08
C ILE A 76 1.05 -3.54 -1.18
N TYR A 77 1.28 -2.35 -1.73
CA TYR A 77 0.59 -1.87 -2.94
C TYR A 77 0.83 -2.79 -4.15
N ASP A 78 2.08 -3.19 -4.38
CA ASP A 78 2.44 -4.04 -5.53
C ASP A 78 1.91 -5.47 -5.37
N GLU A 79 1.97 -6.03 -4.16
CA GLU A 79 1.39 -7.34 -3.87
C GLU A 79 -0.12 -7.32 -4.09
N PHE A 80 -0.80 -6.29 -3.58
CA PHE A 80 -2.24 -6.11 -3.76
C PHE A 80 -2.63 -6.06 -5.24
N ASN A 81 -1.95 -5.23 -6.04
CA ASN A 81 -2.24 -5.10 -7.47
C ASN A 81 -2.03 -6.42 -8.24
N LYS A 82 -1.02 -7.22 -7.86
CA LYS A 82 -0.81 -8.54 -8.46
C LYS A 82 -1.92 -9.51 -8.07
N ARG A 83 -2.33 -9.51 -6.80
CA ARG A 83 -3.42 -10.36 -6.30
C ARG A 83 -4.76 -9.98 -6.95
N SER A 84 -5.09 -8.70 -7.04
CA SER A 84 -6.32 -8.23 -7.67
C SER A 84 -6.37 -8.56 -9.16
N ALA A 85 -5.27 -8.34 -9.89
CA ALA A 85 -5.18 -8.76 -11.29
C ALA A 85 -5.36 -10.28 -11.45
N SER A 86 -4.70 -11.08 -10.60
CA SER A 86 -4.86 -12.55 -10.63
C SER A 86 -6.27 -13.00 -10.24
N TYR A 87 -6.95 -12.29 -9.35
CA TYR A 87 -8.32 -12.60 -8.96
C TYR A 87 -9.28 -12.33 -10.11
N CYS A 88 -9.16 -11.16 -10.76
CA CYS A 88 -9.95 -10.81 -11.93
C CYS A 88 -9.74 -11.80 -13.09
N ALA A 89 -8.52 -12.25 -13.33
CA ALA A 89 -8.23 -13.20 -14.42
C ALA A 89 -8.79 -14.61 -14.19
N ARG A 90 -9.19 -14.96 -12.97
CA ARG A 90 -9.76 -16.27 -12.60
C ARG A 90 -11.29 -16.28 -12.58
N ARG A 91 -11.93 -15.12 -12.77
CA ARG A 91 -13.38 -14.96 -12.90
C ARG A 91 -13.75 -14.71 -14.35
#